data_AF-A0AAV5V2H6-F1
#
_entry.id   AF-A0AAV5V2H6-F1
#
_cell.length_a   1.000
_cell.length_b   1.000
_cell.length_c   1.000
_cell.angle_alpha   90.00
_cell.angle_beta   90.00
_cell.angle_gamma   90.00
#
_symmetry.space_group_name_H-M   'P 1'
#
loop_
_entity.id
_entity.type
_entity.pdbx_description
1 polymer ?
#
loop_
_entity_poly.entity_id
_entity_poly.type
_entity_poly.pdbx_seq_one_letter_code
_entity_poly.pdbx_strand_id
1 'polypeptide(L)'
;MEVFDNISAIQQLAVEFHFQERFDEFQMKRRVPLARKIRCLSLVHAVNESVFMLLDFIATSIGIYFVYEGLINIQQMYATECCISFIGYTALCMSEAFKDIISASAAARLLFGLIDPTVEDNKIEIVDGKQMNGSVRADSVSFAYPSRPERRVINGVSFGVGEGRSVAFVGPSGGGKSTIVNLLERFYNPTDGQLYLDTFALPSIPSSTLRSTVSLVSQEPVLFRGSIADNIRLGVENVSDEDIRKACKLANAADFVEDFPEGYSTPVGEKGRSLSGGQKQRIAIARALVRNPKVIILDEATSALDTQSEKVVREALLTS
;
A
#
# COMPACT_ATOMS: atom_id res chain seq x y z
N MET A 1 12.89 5.17 5.14
CA MET A 1 11.42 5.31 5.28
C MET A 1 11.11 5.60 6.74
N GLU A 2 11.26 4.64 7.67
CA GLU A 2 10.98 4.83 9.11
C GLU A 2 11.46 6.16 9.73
N VAL A 3 12.73 6.55 9.51
CA VAL A 3 13.29 7.83 10.01
C VAL A 3 12.61 9.05 9.42
N PHE A 4 12.28 9.02 8.12
CA PHE A 4 11.62 10.12 7.43
C PHE A 4 10.14 10.23 7.84
N ASP A 5 9.48 9.09 8.04
CA ASP A 5 8.07 9.03 8.44
C ASP A 5 7.87 9.52 9.89
N ASN A 6 8.89 9.43 10.75
CA ASN A 6 8.80 9.74 12.18
C ASN A 6 9.73 10.89 12.63
N ILE A 7 10.11 11.79 11.72
CA ILE A 7 11.14 12.81 11.99
C ILE A 7 10.81 13.69 13.20
N SER A 8 9.55 14.08 13.39
CA SER A 8 9.13 14.91 14.52
C SER A 8 9.30 14.19 15.86
N ALA A 9 9.03 12.88 15.92
CA ALA A 9 9.22 12.09 17.14
C ALA A 9 10.71 11.96 17.49
N ILE A 10 11.55 11.75 16.47
CA ILE A 10 13.01 11.68 16.64
C ILE A 10 13.56 13.00 17.17
N GLN A 11 13.10 14.12 16.61
CA GLN A 11 13.49 15.47 17.05
C GLN A 11 13.00 15.79 18.47
N GLN A 12 11.76 15.40 18.81
CA GLN A 12 11.23 15.58 20.16
C GLN A 12 12.02 14.81 21.22
N LEU A 13 12.51 13.62 20.86
CA LEU A 13 13.35 12.80 21.73
C LEU A 13 14.83 13.22 21.71
N ALA A 14 15.23 14.12 20.81
CA ALA A 14 16.62 14.55 20.61
C ALA A 14 17.59 13.36 20.38
N VAL A 15 17.15 12.35 19.63
CA VAL A 15 17.89 11.11 19.36
C VAL A 15 18.36 11.00 17.90
N GLU A 16 18.50 12.12 17.19
CA GLU A 16 18.95 12.15 15.78
C GLU A 16 20.30 11.44 15.62
N PHE A 17 21.21 11.67 16.56
CA PHE A 17 22.55 11.07 16.54
C PHE A 17 22.50 9.54 16.64
N HIS A 18 21.57 8.98 17.42
CA HIS A 18 21.39 7.53 17.53
C HIS A 18 21.00 6.91 16.18
N PHE A 19 20.05 7.52 15.47
CA PHE A 19 19.63 7.03 14.16
C PHE A 19 20.70 7.26 13.08
N GLN A 20 21.46 8.35 13.18
CA GLN A 20 22.60 8.61 12.30
C GLN A 20 23.72 7.56 12.50
N GLU A 21 24.14 7.30 13.74
CA GLU A 21 25.14 6.27 14.04
C GLU A 21 24.68 4.89 13.57
N ARG A 22 23.41 4.54 13.78
CA ARG A 22 22.85 3.27 13.31
C ARG A 22 22.90 3.17 11.79
N PHE A 23 22.59 4.25 11.08
CA PHE A 23 22.70 4.28 9.61
C PHE A 23 24.15 4.13 9.15
N ASP A 24 25.07 4.84 9.80
CA ASP A 24 26.51 4.75 9.52
C ASP A 24 27.06 3.34 9.82
N GLU A 25 26.60 2.69 10.88
CA GLU A 25 26.95 1.30 11.21
C GLU A 25 26.49 0.34 10.10
N PHE A 26 25.26 0.50 9.59
CA PHE A 26 24.78 -0.28 8.44
C PHE A 26 25.61 -0.03 7.19
N GLN A 27 26.00 1.21 6.91
CA GLN A 27 26.87 1.55 5.77
C GLN A 27 28.27 0.94 5.93
N MET A 28 28.86 1.02 7.14
CA MET A 28 30.17 0.45 7.45
C MET A 28 30.17 -1.07 7.34
N LYS A 29 29.12 -1.75 7.82
CA LYS A 29 28.93 -3.20 7.63
C LYS A 29 28.89 -3.60 6.16
N ARG A 30 28.35 -2.74 5.29
CA ARG A 30 28.32 -2.96 3.83
C ARG A 30 29.63 -2.63 3.13
N ARG A 31 30.48 -1.77 3.70
CA ARG A 31 31.72 -1.29 3.07
C ARG A 31 32.73 -2.42 2.84
N VAL A 32 32.98 -3.27 3.83
CA VAL A 32 33.92 -4.39 3.73
C VAL A 32 33.51 -5.43 2.67
N PRO A 33 32.27 -5.97 2.65
CA PRO A 33 31.86 -6.91 1.61
C PRO A 33 31.82 -6.27 0.23
N LEU A 34 31.43 -4.99 0.12
CA LEU A 34 31.47 -4.26 -1.15
C LEU A 34 32.92 -4.11 -1.66
N ALA A 35 33.85 -3.71 -0.80
CA ALA A 35 35.27 -3.60 -1.16
C ALA A 35 35.90 -4.96 -1.52
N ARG A 36 35.49 -6.05 -0.85
CA ARG A 36 35.89 -7.41 -1.22
C ARG A 36 35.35 -7.81 -2.59
N LYS A 37 34.08 -7.51 -2.87
CA LYS A 37 33.45 -7.75 -4.17
C LYS A 37 34.16 -6.97 -5.29
N ILE A 38 34.42 -5.69 -5.09
CA ILE A 38 35.13 -4.85 -6.06
C ILE A 38 36.53 -5.40 -6.32
N ARG A 39 37.32 -5.70 -5.27
CA ARG A 39 38.66 -6.29 -5.43
C ARG A 39 38.65 -7.61 -6.19
N CYS A 40 37.69 -8.49 -5.88
CA CYS A 40 37.55 -9.76 -6.58
C CYS A 40 37.20 -9.54 -8.06
N LEU A 41 36.26 -8.64 -8.35
CA LEU A 41 35.87 -8.31 -9.71
C LEU A 41 37.04 -7.68 -10.50
N SER A 42 37.79 -6.77 -9.89
CA SER A 42 38.98 -6.16 -10.49
C SER A 42 40.07 -7.19 -10.77
N LEU A 43 40.29 -8.15 -9.86
CA LEU A 43 41.26 -9.23 -10.08
C LEU A 43 40.82 -10.14 -11.24
N VAL A 44 39.54 -10.53 -11.26
CA VAL A 44 38.98 -11.34 -12.36
C VAL A 44 39.13 -10.61 -13.69
N HIS A 45 38.81 -9.31 -13.74
CA HIS A 45 38.99 -8.50 -14.94
C HIS A 45 40.46 -8.41 -15.37
N ALA A 46 41.38 -8.14 -14.44
CA ALA A 46 42.81 -8.05 -14.73
C ALA A 46 43.39 -9.37 -15.26
N VAL A 47 43.00 -10.50 -14.68
CA VAL A 47 43.41 -11.83 -15.14
C VAL A 47 42.85 -12.09 -16.54
N ASN A 48 41.58 -11.76 -16.79
CA ASN A 48 40.95 -11.95 -18.09
C ASN A 48 41.65 -11.14 -19.19
N GLU A 49 41.92 -9.86 -18.95
CA GLU A 49 42.67 -9.00 -19.88
C GLU A 49 44.10 -9.50 -20.12
N SER A 50 44.78 -9.93 -19.06
CA SER A 50 46.16 -10.44 -19.18
C SER A 50 46.22 -11.72 -20.01
N VAL A 51 45.27 -12.65 -19.81
CA VAL A 51 45.18 -13.89 -20.59
C VAL A 51 44.84 -13.58 -22.05
N PHE A 52 43.93 -12.64 -22.29
CA PHE A 52 43.58 -12.20 -23.64
C PHE A 52 44.80 -11.67 -24.40
N MET A 53 45.54 -10.71 -23.81
CA MET A 53 46.76 -10.16 -24.44
C MET A 53 47.84 -11.22 -24.67
N LEU A 54 48.00 -12.19 -23.76
CA LEU A 54 48.96 -13.28 -23.92
C LEU A 54 48.60 -14.19 -25.10
N LEU A 55 47.32 -14.57 -25.22
CA LEU A 55 46.85 -15.43 -26.31
C LEU A 55 46.95 -14.71 -27.65
N ASP A 56 46.62 -13.42 -27.69
CA ASP A 56 46.76 -12.57 -28.88
C ASP A 56 48.23 -12.51 -29.33
N PHE A 57 49.16 -12.25 -28.41
CA PHE A 57 50.60 -12.28 -28.70
C PHE A 57 51.07 -13.63 -29.27
N ILE A 58 50.62 -14.75 -28.70
CA ILE A 58 50.98 -16.09 -29.17
C ILE A 58 50.40 -16.32 -30.58
N ALA A 59 49.14 -15.96 -30.81
CA ALA A 59 48.49 -16.12 -32.10
C ALA A 59 49.19 -15.31 -33.20
N THR A 60 49.52 -14.05 -32.93
CA THR A 60 50.23 -13.17 -33.87
C THR A 60 51.66 -13.64 -34.12
N SER A 61 52.35 -14.16 -33.09
CA SER A 61 53.69 -14.75 -33.25
C SER A 61 53.68 -15.99 -34.18
N ILE A 62 52.69 -16.87 -34.02
CA ILE A 62 52.50 -18.03 -34.90
C ILE A 62 52.09 -17.58 -36.32
N GLY A 63 51.22 -16.57 -36.42
CA GLY A 63 50.83 -15.97 -37.69
C GLY A 63 52.02 -15.45 -38.47
N ILE A 64 52.93 -14.71 -37.80
CA ILE A 64 54.17 -14.20 -38.41
C ILE A 64 55.05 -15.35 -38.92
N TYR A 65 55.16 -16.45 -38.16
CA TYR A 65 55.90 -17.63 -38.61
C TYR A 65 55.32 -18.24 -39.90
N PHE A 66 53.99 -18.34 -40.02
CA PHE A 66 53.35 -18.83 -41.26
C PHE A 66 53.50 -17.88 -42.45
N VAL A 67 53.57 -16.57 -42.21
CA VAL A 67 53.92 -15.59 -43.25
C VAL A 67 55.37 -15.81 -43.71
N TYR A 68 56.29 -16.06 -42.78
CA TYR A 68 57.70 -16.27 -43.10
C TYR A 68 57.94 -17.53 -43.95
N GLU A 69 57.25 -18.62 -43.64
CA GLU A 69 57.27 -19.87 -44.44
C GLU A 69 56.52 -19.75 -45.79
N GLY A 70 55.89 -18.60 -46.07
CA GLY A 70 55.17 -18.35 -47.32
C GLY A 70 53.83 -19.08 -47.43
N LEU A 71 53.27 -19.58 -46.32
CA LEU A 71 52.01 -20.32 -46.30
C LEU A 71 50.79 -19.39 -46.38
N ILE A 72 50.90 -18.17 -45.84
CA ILE A 72 49.83 -17.17 -45.81
C ILE A 72 50.35 -15.77 -46.15
N ASN A 73 49.49 -14.93 -46.73
CA ASN A 73 49.82 -13.53 -46.99
C ASN A 73 49.59 -12.66 -45.74
N ILE A 74 50.36 -11.56 -45.60
CA ILE A 74 50.22 -10.59 -44.50
C ILE A 74 48.78 -10.06 -44.38
N GLN A 75 48.13 -9.77 -45.51
CA GLN A 75 46.75 -9.29 -45.54
C GLN A 75 45.76 -10.32 -44.97
N GLN A 76 45.97 -11.61 -45.24
CA GLN A 76 45.11 -12.69 -44.76
C GLN A 76 45.28 -12.90 -43.25
N MET A 77 46.52 -12.81 -42.75
CA MET A 77 46.82 -12.87 -41.32
C MET A 77 46.09 -11.74 -40.56
N TYR A 78 46.30 -10.49 -41.00
CA TYR A 78 45.69 -9.32 -40.37
C TYR A 78 44.16 -9.35 -40.42
N ALA A 79 43.57 -9.73 -41.56
CA ALA A 79 42.13 -9.85 -41.70
C ALA A 79 41.55 -10.91 -40.73
N THR A 80 42.24 -12.04 -40.57
CA THR A 80 41.81 -13.12 -39.67
C THR A 80 41.87 -12.67 -38.20
N GLU A 81 42.96 -12.01 -37.80
CA GLU A 81 43.14 -11.43 -36.46
C GLU A 81 42.03 -10.42 -36.12
N CYS A 82 41.78 -9.45 -37.02
CA CYS A 82 40.70 -8.49 -36.83
C CYS A 82 39.33 -9.16 -36.71
N CYS A 83 39.00 -10.12 -37.57
CA CYS A 83 37.71 -10.82 -37.52
C CYS A 83 37.50 -11.55 -36.18
N ILE A 84 38.51 -12.27 -35.70
CA ILE A 84 38.43 -13.01 -34.43
C ILE A 84 38.26 -12.04 -33.25
N SER A 85 39.06 -10.97 -33.20
CA SER A 85 38.99 -9.98 -32.12
C SER A 85 37.64 -9.25 -32.08
N PHE A 86 37.07 -8.90 -33.24
CA PHE A 86 35.73 -8.31 -33.31
C PHE A 86 34.63 -9.27 -32.84
N ILE A 87 34.70 -10.55 -33.22
CA ILE A 87 33.73 -11.57 -32.75
C ILE A 87 33.85 -11.76 -31.23
N GLY A 88 35.07 -11.82 -30.69
CA GLY A 88 35.30 -11.93 -29.25
C GLY A 88 34.75 -10.74 -28.47
N TYR A 89 35.02 -9.52 -28.94
CA TYR A 89 34.56 -8.31 -28.26
C TYR A 89 33.02 -8.17 -28.28
N THR A 90 32.38 -8.47 -29.42
CA THR A 90 30.91 -8.45 -29.53
C THR A 90 30.24 -9.48 -28.63
N ALA A 91 30.80 -10.68 -28.48
CA ALA A 91 30.33 -11.69 -27.54
C ALA A 91 30.45 -11.22 -26.08
N LEU A 92 31.53 -10.52 -25.74
CA LEU A 92 31.74 -9.96 -24.40
C LEU A 92 30.69 -8.89 -24.07
N CYS A 93 30.40 -7.96 -24.98
CA CYS A 93 29.34 -6.97 -24.80
C CYS A 93 27.96 -7.63 -24.64
N MET A 94 27.67 -8.71 -25.36
CA MET A 94 26.41 -9.45 -25.23
C MET A 94 26.26 -10.15 -23.86
N SER A 95 27.37 -10.53 -23.23
CA SER A 95 27.35 -11.18 -21.91
C SER A 95 26.77 -10.31 -20.79
N GLU A 96 26.88 -8.99 -20.91
CA GLU A 96 26.28 -8.05 -19.95
C GLU A 96 24.75 -8.06 -20.05
N ALA A 97 24.21 -8.11 -21.26
CA ALA A 97 22.77 -8.15 -21.50
C ALA A 97 22.09 -9.40 -20.88
N PHE A 98 22.79 -10.54 -20.83
CA PHE A 98 22.25 -11.75 -20.18
C PHE A 98 21.96 -11.55 -18.69
N LYS A 99 22.81 -10.82 -17.97
CA LYS A 99 22.60 -10.53 -16.54
C LYS A 99 21.36 -9.68 -16.34
N ASP A 100 21.20 -8.67 -17.19
CA ASP A 100 20.04 -7.78 -17.16
C ASP A 100 18.75 -8.54 -17.45
N ILE A 101 18.74 -9.41 -18.47
CA ILE A 101 17.57 -10.25 -18.81
C ILE A 101 17.15 -11.13 -17.62
N ILE A 102 18.11 -11.78 -16.94
CA ILE A 102 17.80 -12.64 -15.78
C ILE A 102 17.22 -11.81 -14.64
N SER A 103 17.81 -10.65 -14.34
CA SER A 103 17.32 -9.76 -13.29
C SER A 103 15.93 -9.19 -13.60
N ALA A 104 15.70 -8.80 -14.85
CA ALA A 104 14.43 -8.29 -15.35
C ALA A 104 13.34 -9.38 -15.27
N SER A 105 13.66 -10.63 -15.61
CA SER A 105 12.73 -11.76 -15.47
C SER A 105 12.31 -12.01 -14.01
N ALA A 106 13.24 -11.88 -13.06
CA ALA A 106 12.93 -12.01 -11.64
C ALA A 106 12.03 -10.85 -11.15
N ALA A 107 12.35 -9.62 -11.53
CA ALA A 107 11.53 -8.45 -11.21
C ALA A 107 10.13 -8.54 -11.84
N ALA A 108 10.05 -8.98 -13.10
CA ALA A 108 8.80 -9.16 -13.82
C ALA A 108 7.90 -10.19 -13.14
N ARG A 109 8.46 -11.32 -12.67
CA ARG A 109 7.68 -12.32 -11.93
C ARG A 109 7.05 -11.77 -10.64
N LEU A 110 7.79 -10.93 -9.90
CA LEU A 110 7.26 -10.27 -8.72
C LEU A 110 6.14 -9.28 -9.08
N LEU A 111 6.32 -8.51 -10.16
CA LEU A 111 5.31 -7.59 -10.66
C LEU A 111 4.05 -8.31 -11.13
N PHE A 112 4.19 -9.38 -11.91
CA PHE A 112 3.04 -10.15 -12.40
C PHE A 112 2.29 -10.84 -11.25
N GLY A 113 3.00 -11.33 -10.22
CA GLY A 113 2.36 -11.86 -9.02
C GLY A 113 1.55 -10.83 -8.22
N LEU A 114 1.84 -9.53 -8.39
CA LEU A 114 1.08 -8.43 -7.77
C LEU A 114 -0.07 -7.94 -8.66
N ILE A 115 0.13 -7.93 -9.98
CA ILE A 115 -0.86 -7.44 -10.97
C ILE A 115 -2.02 -8.42 -11.12
N ASP A 116 -1.74 -9.73 -11.09
CA ASP A 116 -2.75 -10.77 -11.26
C ASP A 116 -2.85 -11.61 -9.98
N PRO A 117 -3.39 -11.03 -8.88
CA PRO A 117 -3.65 -11.81 -7.68
C PRO A 117 -4.73 -12.82 -8.01
N THR A 118 -4.53 -14.08 -7.64
CA THR A 118 -5.58 -15.10 -7.70
C THR A 118 -6.76 -14.62 -6.85
N VAL A 119 -7.80 -14.09 -7.49
CA VAL A 119 -9.03 -13.72 -6.81
C VAL A 119 -9.67 -15.02 -6.35
N GLU A 120 -9.96 -15.16 -5.06
CA GLU A 120 -10.74 -16.30 -4.58
C GLU A 120 -12.08 -16.32 -5.32
N ASP A 121 -12.32 -17.38 -6.09
CA ASP A 121 -13.56 -17.66 -6.82
C ASP A 121 -14.69 -17.97 -5.82
N ASN A 122 -15.12 -16.95 -5.08
CA ASN A 122 -16.36 -17.02 -4.35
C ASN A 122 -17.51 -16.96 -5.37
N LYS A 123 -18.56 -17.77 -5.17
CA LYS A 123 -19.81 -17.62 -5.91
C LYS A 123 -20.42 -16.28 -5.52
N ILE A 124 -20.11 -15.24 -6.29
CA ILE A 124 -20.60 -13.89 -6.07
C ILE A 124 -22.05 -13.86 -6.55
N GLU A 125 -22.97 -13.58 -5.62
CA GLU A 125 -24.34 -13.24 -5.96
C GLU A 125 -24.37 -11.79 -6.44
N ILE A 126 -24.96 -11.53 -7.61
CA ILE A 126 -25.13 -10.18 -8.11
C ILE A 126 -26.28 -9.54 -7.32
N VAL A 127 -25.92 -8.87 -6.23
CA VAL A 127 -26.87 -8.11 -5.40
C VAL A 127 -26.67 -6.62 -5.67
N ASP A 128 -27.76 -5.91 -6.00
CA ASP A 128 -27.76 -4.45 -6.05
C ASP A 128 -27.85 -3.89 -4.61
N GLY A 129 -26.81 -3.18 -4.18
CA GLY A 129 -26.74 -2.61 -2.83
C GLY A 129 -27.87 -1.61 -2.53
N LYS A 130 -28.54 -1.06 -3.55
CA LYS A 130 -29.70 -0.18 -3.37
C LYS A 130 -30.91 -0.87 -2.75
N GLN A 131 -31.01 -2.19 -2.88
CA GLN A 131 -32.12 -2.99 -2.35
C GLN A 131 -31.86 -3.49 -0.92
N MET A 132 -30.70 -3.18 -0.33
CA MET A 132 -30.37 -3.57 1.03
C MET A 132 -31.06 -2.65 2.04
N ASN A 133 -31.56 -3.26 3.11
CA ASN A 133 -32.23 -2.59 4.23
C ASN A 133 -31.24 -2.23 5.35
N GLY A 134 -30.10 -2.92 5.43
CA GLY A 134 -29.03 -2.59 6.37
C GLY A 134 -29.13 -3.27 7.73
N SER A 135 -29.78 -4.44 7.81
CA SER A 135 -29.72 -5.29 9.00
C SER A 135 -28.44 -6.13 9.03
N VAL A 136 -27.83 -6.32 10.20
CA VAL A 136 -26.57 -7.04 10.36
C VAL A 136 -26.75 -8.20 11.33
N ARG A 137 -26.29 -9.40 10.98
CA ARG A 137 -26.35 -10.57 11.86
C ARG A 137 -25.03 -11.33 11.88
N ALA A 138 -24.54 -11.64 13.08
CA ALA A 138 -23.42 -12.52 13.33
C ALA A 138 -23.93 -13.82 13.96
N ASP A 139 -23.53 -14.95 13.41
CA ASP A 139 -23.83 -16.28 13.92
C ASP A 139 -22.54 -17.01 14.28
N SER A 140 -22.30 -17.16 15.60
CA SER A 140 -21.21 -17.94 16.18
C SER A 140 -19.83 -17.61 15.63
N VAL A 141 -19.58 -16.32 15.36
CA VAL A 141 -18.37 -15.84 14.67
C VAL A 141 -17.15 -16.00 15.56
N SER A 142 -16.11 -16.64 15.03
CA SER A 142 -14.78 -16.73 15.65
C SER A 142 -13.70 -16.26 14.67
N PHE A 143 -12.64 -15.65 15.19
CA PHE A 143 -11.58 -15.10 14.34
C PHE A 143 -10.21 -15.03 15.02
N ALA A 144 -9.17 -15.35 14.27
CA ALA A 144 -7.76 -15.10 14.58
C ALA A 144 -7.08 -14.36 13.41
N TYR A 145 -6.21 -13.39 13.71
CA TYR A 145 -5.48 -12.68 12.66
C TYR A 145 -4.44 -13.62 12.00
N PRO A 146 -4.22 -13.54 10.67
CA PRO A 146 -3.25 -14.39 9.98
C PRO A 146 -1.80 -14.26 10.50
N SER A 147 -1.46 -13.09 11.07
CA SER A 147 -0.15 -12.85 11.67
C SER A 147 0.06 -13.57 13.01
N ARG A 148 -1.03 -14.02 13.66
CA ARG A 148 -1.04 -14.72 14.96
C ARG A 148 -2.20 -15.73 15.02
N PRO A 149 -2.16 -16.80 14.21
CA PRO A 149 -3.27 -17.75 14.08
C PRO A 149 -3.58 -18.50 15.38
N GLU A 150 -2.60 -18.65 16.27
CA GLU A 150 -2.74 -19.29 17.58
C GLU A 150 -3.61 -18.52 18.57
N ARG A 151 -3.79 -17.21 18.35
CA ARG A 151 -4.53 -16.33 19.26
C ARG A 151 -5.85 -15.91 18.64
N ARG A 152 -6.93 -16.59 19.06
CA ARG A 152 -8.30 -16.17 18.73
C ARG A 152 -8.65 -14.88 19.47
N VAL A 153 -9.07 -13.87 18.71
CA VAL A 153 -9.50 -12.56 19.20
C VAL A 153 -11.00 -12.54 19.44
N ILE A 154 -11.77 -13.23 18.60
CA ILE A 154 -13.22 -13.38 18.72
C ILE A 154 -13.53 -14.87 18.86
N ASN A 155 -14.39 -15.23 19.81
CA ASN A 155 -14.77 -16.62 20.11
C ASN A 155 -16.30 -16.77 20.16
N GLY A 156 -16.91 -17.32 19.12
CA GLY A 156 -18.33 -17.70 19.09
C GLY A 156 -19.33 -16.54 19.30
N VAL A 157 -19.01 -15.33 18.84
CA VAL A 157 -19.85 -14.14 19.07
C VAL A 157 -21.06 -14.16 18.14
N SER A 158 -22.25 -13.98 18.72
CA SER A 158 -23.52 -13.87 17.98
C SER A 158 -24.24 -12.58 18.37
N PHE A 159 -24.70 -11.81 17.38
CA PHE A 159 -25.50 -10.60 17.60
C PHE A 159 -26.36 -10.29 16.37
N GLY A 160 -27.40 -9.48 16.56
CA GLY A 160 -28.27 -9.00 15.48
C GLY A 160 -28.62 -7.53 15.67
N VAL A 161 -28.53 -6.75 14.60
CA VAL A 161 -28.91 -5.34 14.53
C VAL A 161 -29.93 -5.20 13.41
N GLY A 162 -31.15 -4.81 13.76
CA GLY A 162 -32.19 -4.54 12.77
C GLY A 162 -31.99 -3.21 12.06
N GLU A 163 -32.69 -3.01 10.95
CA GLU A 163 -32.74 -1.73 10.23
C GLU A 163 -33.13 -0.58 11.17
N GLY A 164 -32.43 0.54 11.05
CA GLY A 164 -32.66 1.75 11.87
C GLY A 164 -32.35 1.58 13.35
N ARG A 165 -31.76 0.46 13.78
CA ARG A 165 -31.34 0.23 15.17
C ARG A 165 -29.85 0.51 15.32
N SER A 166 -29.48 1.02 16.49
CA SER A 166 -28.09 1.20 16.89
C SER A 166 -27.68 0.13 17.90
N VAL A 167 -26.45 -0.35 17.78
CA VAL A 167 -25.80 -1.20 18.77
C VAL A 167 -24.49 -0.55 19.19
N ALA A 168 -24.15 -0.65 20.47
CA ALA A 168 -22.88 -0.16 21.00
C ALA A 168 -22.10 -1.34 21.58
N PHE A 169 -20.88 -1.55 21.07
CA PHE A 169 -19.96 -2.53 21.61
C PHE A 169 -19.12 -1.89 22.72
N VAL A 170 -19.33 -2.30 23.96
CA VAL A 170 -18.60 -1.81 25.13
C VAL A 170 -17.72 -2.91 25.72
N GLY A 171 -16.53 -2.54 26.16
CA GLY A 171 -15.59 -3.50 26.75
C GLY A 171 -14.16 -2.97 26.83
N PRO A 172 -13.25 -3.70 27.48
CA PRO A 172 -11.87 -3.29 27.67
C PRO A 172 -11.12 -3.12 26.35
N SER A 173 -9.98 -2.41 26.38
CA SER A 173 -9.05 -2.36 25.26
C SER A 173 -8.56 -3.77 24.92
N GLY A 174 -8.44 -4.08 23.63
CA GLY A 174 -8.07 -5.43 23.15
C GLY A 174 -9.19 -6.47 23.19
N GLY A 175 -10.43 -6.11 23.56
CA GLY A 175 -11.58 -7.01 23.58
C GLY A 175 -12.19 -7.40 22.23
N GLY A 176 -11.52 -7.07 21.11
CA GLY A 176 -11.98 -7.46 19.75
C GLY A 176 -13.01 -6.52 19.11
N LYS A 177 -13.31 -5.36 19.68
CA LYS A 177 -14.29 -4.39 19.14
C LYS A 177 -13.96 -3.94 17.71
N SER A 178 -12.76 -3.40 17.50
CA SER A 178 -12.29 -3.01 16.16
C SER A 178 -12.08 -4.21 15.24
N THR A 179 -11.92 -5.43 15.80
CA THR A 179 -11.89 -6.66 14.99
C THR A 179 -13.26 -6.97 14.39
N ILE A 180 -14.36 -6.75 15.13
CA ILE A 180 -15.72 -6.89 14.58
C ILE A 180 -15.92 -5.91 13.41
N VAL A 181 -15.48 -4.66 13.57
CA VAL A 181 -15.52 -3.64 12.49
C VAL A 181 -14.79 -4.13 11.24
N ASN A 182 -13.56 -4.66 11.40
CA ASN A 182 -12.78 -5.18 10.29
C ASN A 182 -13.43 -6.39 9.59
N LEU A 183 -14.18 -7.22 10.31
CA LEU A 183 -14.93 -8.33 9.74
C LEU A 183 -16.18 -7.87 8.98
N LEU A 184 -16.88 -6.84 9.48
CA LEU A 184 -18.04 -6.26 8.81
C LEU A 184 -17.69 -5.59 7.47
N GLU A 185 -16.52 -4.93 7.39
CA GLU A 185 -15.96 -4.35 6.16
C GLU A 185 -15.32 -5.39 5.21
N ARG A 186 -15.32 -6.66 5.64
CA ARG A 186 -14.67 -7.79 4.96
C ARG A 186 -13.21 -7.46 4.58
N PHE A 187 -12.46 -6.89 5.52
CA PHE A 187 -10.99 -6.86 5.44
C PHE A 187 -10.39 -8.22 5.78
N TYR A 188 -11.11 -9.01 6.58
CA TYR A 188 -10.81 -10.39 6.89
C TYR A 188 -12.09 -11.23 6.83
N ASN A 189 -11.96 -12.51 6.54
CA ASN A 189 -13.05 -13.48 6.69
C ASN A 189 -12.98 -14.11 8.09
N PRO A 190 -14.14 -14.43 8.71
CA PRO A 190 -14.16 -15.16 9.96
C PRO A 190 -13.52 -16.55 9.80
N THR A 191 -12.91 -17.06 10.87
CA THR A 191 -12.33 -18.42 10.89
C THR A 191 -13.41 -19.48 11.03
N ASP A 192 -14.39 -19.23 11.89
CA ASP A 192 -15.58 -20.06 12.09
C ASP A 192 -16.81 -19.14 12.19
N GLY A 193 -17.99 -19.68 11.87
CA GLY A 193 -19.25 -18.92 11.90
C GLY A 193 -19.44 -18.03 10.66
N GLN A 194 -20.50 -17.21 10.67
CA GLN A 194 -20.86 -16.43 9.49
C GLN A 194 -21.47 -15.08 9.85
N LEU A 195 -21.17 -14.08 9.02
CA LEU A 195 -21.74 -12.73 9.08
C LEU A 195 -22.67 -12.53 7.89
N TYR A 196 -23.78 -11.84 8.15
CA TYR A 196 -24.82 -11.54 7.18
C TYR A 196 -25.11 -10.05 7.16
N LEU A 197 -25.32 -9.53 5.96
CA LEU A 197 -25.95 -8.24 5.71
C LEU A 197 -27.31 -8.54 5.06
N ASP A 198 -28.37 -8.18 5.76
CA ASP A 198 -29.73 -8.62 5.50
C ASP A 198 -29.84 -10.15 5.47
N THR A 199 -30.29 -10.71 4.34
CA THR A 199 -30.41 -12.15 4.13
C THR A 199 -29.15 -12.77 3.51
N PHE A 200 -28.18 -11.95 3.08
CA PHE A 200 -27.02 -12.39 2.31
C PHE A 200 -25.81 -12.57 3.21
N ALA A 201 -25.06 -13.64 2.99
CA ALA A 201 -23.79 -13.84 3.69
C ALA A 201 -22.74 -12.87 3.15
N LEU A 202 -21.91 -12.30 4.02
CA LEU A 202 -20.88 -11.34 3.60
C LEU A 202 -19.98 -11.87 2.46
N PRO A 203 -19.53 -13.14 2.42
CA PRO A 203 -18.73 -13.66 1.31
C PRO A 203 -19.45 -13.71 -0.05
N SER A 204 -20.78 -13.79 -0.10
CA SER A 204 -21.52 -13.86 -1.38
C SER A 204 -21.72 -12.48 -2.02
N ILE A 205 -21.59 -11.39 -1.26
CA ILE A 205 -21.76 -10.02 -1.77
C ILE A 205 -20.47 -9.54 -2.46
N PRO A 206 -20.52 -8.84 -3.61
CA PRO A 206 -19.34 -8.19 -4.19
C PRO A 206 -18.71 -7.16 -3.23
N SER A 207 -17.38 -7.08 -3.14
CA SER A 207 -16.70 -6.16 -2.20
C SER A 207 -17.08 -4.69 -2.44
N SER A 208 -17.24 -4.32 -3.71
CA SER A 208 -17.63 -2.97 -4.11
C SER A 208 -19.03 -2.63 -3.60
N THR A 209 -19.99 -3.54 -3.77
CA THR A 209 -21.38 -3.38 -3.28
C THR A 209 -21.43 -3.34 -1.76
N LEU A 210 -20.69 -4.22 -1.07
CA LEU A 210 -20.64 -4.22 0.38
C LEU A 210 -20.13 -2.87 0.92
N ARG A 211 -18.99 -2.39 0.40
CA ARG A 211 -18.32 -1.16 0.86
C ARG A 211 -18.96 0.14 0.35
N SER A 212 -19.88 0.08 -0.61
CA SER A 212 -20.75 1.21 -0.96
C SER A 212 -21.98 1.28 -0.06
N THR A 213 -22.40 0.14 0.49
CA THR A 213 -23.57 0.02 1.38
C THR A 213 -23.20 0.31 2.85
N VAL A 214 -21.97 -0.02 3.26
CA VAL A 214 -21.43 0.22 4.60
C VAL A 214 -20.44 1.39 4.56
N SER A 215 -20.55 2.32 5.51
CA SER A 215 -19.59 3.41 5.71
C SER A 215 -18.91 3.30 7.06
N LEU A 216 -17.58 3.31 7.06
CA LEU A 216 -16.74 3.35 8.27
C LEU A 216 -16.22 4.76 8.55
N VAL A 217 -16.41 5.22 9.79
CA VAL A 217 -15.66 6.34 10.38
C VAL A 217 -14.67 5.79 11.39
N SER A 218 -13.39 5.78 11.01
CA SER A 218 -12.28 5.27 11.83
C SER A 218 -11.87 6.24 12.94
N GLN A 219 -11.23 5.69 13.98
CA GLN A 219 -10.69 6.44 15.12
C GLN A 219 -9.72 7.55 14.68
N GLU A 220 -8.77 7.23 13.79
CA GLU A 220 -7.84 8.17 13.18
C GLU A 220 -8.16 8.38 11.69
N PRO A 221 -9.00 9.37 11.36
CA PRO A 221 -9.40 9.61 9.98
C PRO A 221 -8.24 10.15 9.13
N VAL A 222 -7.97 9.45 8.04
CA VAL A 222 -7.01 9.89 7.02
C VAL A 222 -7.72 10.75 5.98
N LEU A 223 -7.15 11.92 5.72
CA LEU A 223 -7.51 12.79 4.60
C LEU A 223 -6.41 12.70 3.53
N PHE A 224 -6.82 12.52 2.29
CA PHE A 224 -5.94 12.46 1.14
C PHE A 224 -5.54 13.87 0.71
N ARG A 225 -4.41 13.96 -0.01
CA ARG A 225 -3.96 15.21 -0.59
C ARG A 225 -4.97 15.70 -1.63
N GLY A 226 -5.53 16.90 -1.40
CA GLY A 226 -6.58 17.50 -2.23
C GLY A 226 -7.31 18.60 -1.45
N SER A 227 -8.44 19.09 -1.96
CA SER A 227 -9.29 20.01 -1.20
C SER A 227 -10.16 19.27 -0.16
N ILE A 228 -10.79 20.00 0.76
CA ILE A 228 -11.80 19.45 1.66
C ILE A 228 -12.97 18.86 0.84
N ALA A 229 -13.42 19.56 -0.20
CA ALA A 229 -14.46 19.07 -1.11
C ALA A 229 -14.08 17.76 -1.78
N ASP A 230 -12.84 17.63 -2.27
CA ASP A 230 -12.35 16.40 -2.92
C ASP A 230 -12.36 15.21 -1.95
N ASN A 231 -11.96 15.45 -0.70
CA ASN A 231 -11.98 14.42 0.33
C ASN A 231 -13.39 13.95 0.66
N ILE A 232 -14.37 14.86 0.72
CA ILE A 232 -15.77 14.52 1.00
C ILE A 232 -16.41 13.80 -0.19
N ARG A 233 -16.13 14.24 -1.42
CA ARG A 233 -16.62 13.63 -2.67
C ARG A 233 -16.02 12.25 -2.94
N LEU A 234 -14.91 11.91 -2.30
CA LEU A 234 -14.15 10.68 -2.57
C LEU A 234 -15.00 9.42 -2.40
N GLY A 235 -15.13 8.67 -3.49
CA GLY A 235 -15.86 7.38 -3.52
C GLY A 235 -17.34 7.49 -3.84
N VAL A 236 -17.83 8.65 -4.28
CA VAL A 236 -19.19 8.84 -4.80
C VAL A 236 -19.15 9.59 -6.11
N GLU A 237 -19.87 9.10 -7.12
CA GLU A 237 -20.00 9.77 -8.40
C GLU A 237 -21.13 10.81 -8.37
N ASN A 238 -20.99 11.89 -9.13
CA ASN A 238 -22.03 12.91 -9.35
C ASN A 238 -22.54 13.65 -8.09
N VAL A 239 -21.68 13.85 -7.08
CA VAL A 239 -22.05 14.64 -5.89
C VAL A 239 -21.97 16.13 -6.18
N SER A 240 -23.11 16.83 -6.02
CA SER A 240 -23.19 18.28 -6.13
C SER A 240 -22.52 18.99 -4.94
N ASP A 241 -22.08 20.23 -5.14
CA ASP A 241 -21.53 21.03 -4.04
C ASP A 241 -22.58 21.32 -2.94
N GLU A 242 -23.86 21.30 -3.29
CA GLU A 242 -24.94 21.41 -2.30
C GLU A 242 -25.00 20.21 -1.38
N ASP A 243 -24.80 19.00 -1.90
CA ASP A 243 -24.82 17.77 -1.09
C ASP A 243 -23.61 17.71 -0.16
N ILE A 244 -22.46 18.20 -0.62
CA ILE A 244 -21.26 18.38 0.24
C ILE A 244 -21.58 19.35 1.38
N ARG A 245 -22.20 20.51 1.09
CA ARG A 245 -22.59 21.47 2.13
C ARG A 245 -23.61 20.88 3.10
N LYS A 246 -24.61 20.13 2.61
CA LYS A 246 -25.60 19.45 3.47
C LYS A 246 -24.92 18.45 4.41
N ALA A 247 -24.04 17.61 3.89
CA ALA A 247 -23.31 16.64 4.70
C ALA A 247 -22.37 17.31 5.71
N CYS A 248 -21.70 18.41 5.33
CA CYS A 248 -20.91 19.21 6.27
C CYS A 248 -21.77 19.83 7.37
N LYS A 249 -23.00 20.28 7.08
CA LYS A 249 -23.93 20.77 8.10
C LYS A 249 -24.32 19.66 9.08
N LEU A 250 -24.69 18.48 8.56
CA LEU A 250 -25.02 17.31 9.39
C LEU A 250 -23.83 16.86 10.27
N ALA A 251 -22.61 16.95 9.75
CA ALA A 251 -21.40 16.59 10.48
C ALA A 251 -20.87 17.70 11.41
N ASN A 252 -21.59 18.82 11.56
CA ASN A 252 -21.13 20.01 12.29
C ASN A 252 -19.77 20.54 11.81
N ALA A 253 -19.53 20.44 10.51
CA ALA A 253 -18.29 20.86 9.85
C ALA A 253 -18.41 22.15 9.03
N ALA A 254 -19.63 22.57 8.68
CA ALA A 254 -19.85 23.72 7.81
C ALA A 254 -19.21 25.00 8.36
N ASP A 255 -19.47 25.33 9.63
CA ASP A 255 -19.02 26.59 10.25
C ASP A 255 -17.51 26.80 10.12
N PHE A 256 -16.71 25.83 10.56
CA PHE A 256 -15.25 25.99 10.51
C PHE A 256 -14.66 25.90 9.10
N VAL A 257 -15.34 25.17 8.19
CA VAL A 257 -14.91 25.08 6.80
C VAL A 257 -15.17 26.41 6.09
N GLU A 258 -16.30 27.05 6.36
CA GLU A 258 -16.67 28.35 5.79
C GLU A 258 -15.82 29.50 6.37
N ASP A 259 -15.32 29.36 7.59
CA ASP A 259 -14.36 30.28 8.21
C ASP A 259 -12.96 30.27 7.55
N PHE A 260 -12.64 29.23 6.77
CA PHE A 260 -11.35 29.18 6.06
C PHE A 260 -11.34 30.14 4.85
N PRO A 261 -10.20 30.80 4.55
CA PRO A 261 -10.12 31.76 3.44
C PRO A 261 -10.53 31.19 2.07
N GLU A 262 -10.28 29.89 1.86
CA GLU A 262 -10.62 29.17 0.62
C GLU A 262 -11.85 28.26 0.79
N GLY A 263 -12.51 28.31 1.94
CA GLY A 263 -13.70 27.51 2.22
C GLY A 263 -13.48 26.01 2.00
N TYR A 264 -14.38 25.41 1.23
CA TYR A 264 -14.33 24.00 0.81
C TYR A 264 -13.17 23.67 -0.14
N SER A 265 -12.58 24.67 -0.80
CA SER A 265 -11.41 24.50 -1.68
C SER A 265 -10.09 24.43 -0.92
N THR A 266 -10.11 24.65 0.41
CA THR A 266 -8.92 24.63 1.26
C THR A 266 -8.13 23.32 1.06
N PRO A 267 -6.82 23.37 0.74
CA PRO A 267 -6.00 22.19 0.54
C PRO A 267 -5.66 21.51 1.88
N VAL A 268 -5.78 20.19 1.93
CA VAL A 268 -5.46 19.32 3.08
C VAL A 268 -4.49 18.19 2.68
N GLY A 269 -3.79 17.61 3.65
CA GLY A 269 -2.78 16.56 3.47
C GLY A 269 -1.37 16.99 3.93
N GLU A 270 -0.32 16.20 3.62
CA GLU A 270 1.06 16.44 4.10
C GLU A 270 1.63 17.82 3.79
N LYS A 271 1.21 18.45 2.68
CA LYS A 271 1.61 19.80 2.27
C LYS A 271 0.49 20.84 2.36
N GLY A 272 -0.68 20.44 2.85
CA GLY A 272 -1.87 21.29 2.99
C GLY A 272 -1.98 21.90 4.38
N ARG A 273 -3.12 22.54 4.66
CA ARG A 273 -3.44 23.05 6.00
C ARG A 273 -3.53 21.88 6.98
N SER A 274 -2.84 22.02 8.12
CA SER A 274 -3.02 21.09 9.23
C SER A 274 -4.38 21.32 9.89
N LEU A 275 -5.19 20.27 9.96
CA LEU A 275 -6.48 20.27 10.64
C LEU A 275 -6.34 19.61 12.01
N SER A 276 -7.11 20.07 13.00
CA SER A 276 -7.18 19.42 14.30
C SER A 276 -7.80 18.02 14.19
N GLY A 277 -7.57 17.15 15.20
CA GLY A 277 -8.15 15.81 15.23
C GLY A 277 -9.68 15.83 15.06
N GLY A 278 -10.37 16.67 15.84
CA GLY A 278 -11.83 16.83 15.74
C GLY A 278 -12.29 17.40 14.38
N GLN A 279 -11.54 18.30 13.75
CA GLN A 279 -11.85 18.78 12.39
C GLN A 279 -11.75 17.66 11.36
N LYS A 280 -10.68 16.85 11.41
CA LYS A 280 -10.51 15.69 10.51
C LYS A 280 -11.64 14.68 10.71
N GLN A 281 -12.06 14.47 11.96
CA GLN A 281 -13.14 13.54 12.30
C GLN A 281 -14.49 14.01 11.76
N ARG A 282 -14.83 15.29 11.91
CA ARG A 282 -16.06 15.86 11.32
C ARG A 282 -16.06 15.82 9.79
N ILE A 283 -14.92 16.04 9.14
CA ILE A 283 -14.81 15.85 7.67
C ILE A 283 -14.98 14.38 7.28
N ALA A 284 -14.44 13.44 8.05
CA ALA A 284 -14.61 12.01 7.80
C ALA A 284 -16.08 11.56 7.98
N ILE A 285 -16.79 12.13 8.95
CA ILE A 285 -18.23 11.93 9.12
C ILE A 285 -19.00 12.48 7.92
N ALA A 286 -18.71 13.71 7.47
CA ALA A 286 -19.33 14.27 6.27
C ALA A 286 -19.09 13.38 5.03
N ARG A 287 -17.86 12.87 4.86
CA ARG A 287 -17.49 11.91 3.81
C ARG A 287 -18.30 10.61 3.89
N ALA A 288 -18.57 10.10 5.09
CA ALA A 288 -19.40 8.91 5.28
C ALA A 288 -20.88 9.20 4.96
N LEU A 289 -21.39 10.37 5.33
CA LEU A 289 -22.78 10.78 5.12
C LEU A 289 -23.12 11.05 3.65
N VAL A 290 -22.22 11.67 2.88
CA VAL A 290 -22.43 11.92 1.44
C VAL A 290 -22.68 10.63 0.65
N ARG A 291 -22.19 9.49 1.12
CA ARG A 291 -22.40 8.19 0.48
C ARG A 291 -23.83 7.66 0.61
N ASN A 292 -24.62 8.22 1.51
CA ASN A 292 -25.94 7.71 1.88
C ASN A 292 -25.95 6.18 2.16
N PRO A 293 -25.10 5.71 3.10
CA PRO A 293 -24.94 4.29 3.40
C PRO A 293 -26.17 3.72 4.12
N LYS A 294 -26.38 2.39 4.01
CA LYS A 294 -27.41 1.68 4.78
C LYS A 294 -26.94 1.28 6.18
N VAL A 295 -25.62 1.15 6.36
CA VAL A 295 -25.00 0.84 7.65
C VAL A 295 -23.86 1.82 7.88
N ILE A 296 -23.87 2.48 9.04
CA ILE A 296 -22.78 3.36 9.48
C ILE A 296 -22.08 2.70 10.66
N ILE A 297 -20.77 2.54 10.55
CA ILE A 297 -19.90 2.04 11.61
C ILE A 297 -19.06 3.19 12.15
N LEU A 298 -19.14 3.41 13.46
CA LEU A 298 -18.41 4.46 14.18
C LEU A 298 -17.39 3.80 15.11
N ASP A 299 -16.11 3.78 14.74
CA ASP A 299 -15.04 3.24 15.57
C ASP A 299 -14.35 4.37 16.34
N GLU A 300 -14.77 4.58 17.59
CA GLU A 300 -14.30 5.68 18.46
C GLU A 300 -14.38 7.07 17.79
N ALA A 301 -15.37 7.23 16.90
CA ALA A 301 -15.54 8.39 16.02
C ALA A 301 -15.92 9.70 16.74
N THR A 302 -16.13 9.68 18.05
CA THR A 302 -16.42 10.87 18.86
C THR A 302 -15.36 11.17 19.92
N SER A 303 -14.29 10.36 19.98
CA SER A 303 -13.23 10.48 20.99
C SER A 303 -12.45 11.79 20.94
N ALA A 304 -12.36 12.44 19.77
CA ALA A 304 -11.68 13.72 19.59
C ALA A 304 -12.66 14.90 19.39
N LEU A 305 -13.96 14.70 19.61
CA LEU A 305 -14.98 15.75 19.57
C LEU A 305 -15.23 16.30 20.98
N ASP A 306 -15.53 17.60 21.06
CA ASP A 306 -16.08 18.19 22.28
C ASP A 306 -17.53 17.73 22.49
N THR A 307 -18.01 17.78 23.73
CA THR A 307 -19.34 17.26 24.12
C THR A 307 -20.50 17.92 23.39
N GLN A 308 -20.37 19.18 22.96
CA GLN A 308 -21.41 19.87 22.20
C GLN A 308 -21.45 19.36 20.76
N SER A 309 -20.29 19.28 20.11
CA SER A 309 -20.17 18.70 18.76
C SER A 309 -20.63 17.24 18.69
N GLU A 310 -20.31 16.43 19.71
CA GLU A 310 -20.71 15.02 19.76
C GLU A 310 -22.23 14.84 19.74
N LYS A 311 -22.97 15.66 20.51
CA LYS A 311 -24.43 15.61 20.54
C LYS A 311 -25.05 15.94 19.19
N VAL A 312 -24.58 17.02 18.56
CA VAL A 312 -25.08 17.47 17.25
C VAL A 312 -24.86 16.39 16.19
N VAL A 313 -23.66 15.83 16.14
CA VAL A 313 -23.32 14.75 15.19
C VAL A 313 -24.17 13.50 15.45
N ARG A 314 -24.37 13.12 16.72
CA ARG A 314 -25.18 11.96 17.08
C ARG A 314 -26.65 12.14 16.71
N GLU A 315 -27.22 13.32 16.95
CA GLU A 315 -28.59 13.65 16.54
C GLU A 315 -28.74 13.62 15.02
N ALA A 316 -27.78 14.16 14.28
CA ALA A 316 -27.77 14.10 12.82
C ALA A 316 -27.73 12.65 12.31
N LEU A 317 -26.89 11.80 12.89
CA LEU A 317 -26.76 10.38 12.52
C LEU A 317 -27.97 9.51 12.87
N LEU A 318 -28.78 9.92 13.86
CA LEU A 318 -30.02 9.22 14.21
C LEU A 318 -31.22 9.68 13.36
N THR A 319 -31.10 10.82 12.68
CA THR A 319 -32.18 11.43 11.89
C THR A 319 -32.00 11.23 10.38
N SER A 320 -30.76 10.99 9.94
CA SER A 320 -30.39 10.65 8.56
C SER A 320 -30.59 9.17 8.24
#